data_AF-A0A840QAW7-F1
#
_entry.id   AF-A0A840QAW7-F1
#
_cell.length_a   1.000
_cell.length_b   1.000
_cell.length_c   1.000
_cell.angle_alpha   90.00
_cell.angle_beta   90.00
_cell.angle_gamma   90.00
#
_symmetry.space_group_name_H-M   'P 1'
#
loop_
_entity.id
_entity.type
_entity.pdbx_description
1 polymer ?
#
loop_
_entity_poly.entity_id
_entity_poly.type
_entity_poly.pdbx_seq_one_letter_code
_entity_poly.pdbx_strand_id
1 'polypeptide(L)'
;MAPTGIVLLDTYLPTSDEIAAILPELIGDMFEPPDGIAHLEQLRLTAMGRYFRMFGDWNPNPVSAPKLFVRPGDPLREHHREVAWRAGWPLPHHSADVGGNHFTMMSEGAATTAEAISRWIDALRH
;
A
#
# COMPACT_ATOMS: atom_id res chain seq x y z
N MET A 1 -16.81 -4.09 -19.23
CA MET A 1 -17.15 -2.96 -18.34
C MET A 1 -15.87 -2.42 -17.75
N ALA A 2 -15.73 -1.09 -17.65
CA ALA A 2 -14.62 -0.47 -16.92
C ALA A 2 -14.90 -0.47 -15.41
N PRO A 3 -13.86 -0.48 -14.55
CA PRO A 3 -14.05 -0.34 -13.11
C PRO A 3 -14.69 1.02 -12.77
N THR A 4 -15.60 1.03 -11.80
CA THR A 4 -16.25 2.26 -11.32
C THR A 4 -15.39 3.06 -10.36
N GLY A 5 -14.29 2.48 -9.88
CA GLY A 5 -13.32 3.12 -9.01
C GLY A 5 -12.11 2.21 -8.75
N ILE A 6 -10.99 2.80 -8.32
CA ILE A 6 -9.78 2.08 -7.91
C ILE A 6 -9.41 2.57 -6.50
N VAL A 7 -9.18 1.63 -5.59
CA VAL A 7 -8.67 1.93 -4.24
C VAL A 7 -7.22 1.47 -4.18
N LEU A 8 -6.33 2.40 -3.84
CA LEU A 8 -4.91 2.18 -3.60
C LEU A 8 -4.71 2.22 -2.09
N LEU A 9 -4.36 1.08 -1.49
CA LEU A 9 -4.05 0.97 -0.07
C LEU A 9 -2.53 1.00 0.08
N ASP A 10 -2.00 2.06 0.70
CA ASP A 10 -0.57 2.26 1.00
C ASP A 10 0.38 1.82 -0.13
N THR A 11 0.02 2.19 -1.35
CA THR A 11 0.71 1.77 -2.57
C THR A 11 1.95 2.62 -2.80
N TYR A 12 3.12 2.00 -2.76
CA TYR A 12 4.40 2.65 -3.05
C TYR A 12 4.78 2.54 -4.52
N LEU A 13 5.40 3.59 -5.05
CA LEU A 13 6.02 3.53 -6.38
C LEU A 13 7.39 2.82 -6.31
N PRO A 14 7.72 1.94 -7.26
CA PRO A 14 8.93 1.12 -7.21
C PRO A 14 10.26 1.87 -7.08
N THR A 15 10.31 3.12 -7.56
CA THR A 15 11.51 3.97 -7.57
C THR A 15 11.44 5.15 -6.60
N SER A 16 10.47 5.15 -5.68
CA SER A 16 10.30 6.26 -4.74
C SER A 16 11.29 6.19 -3.58
N ASP A 17 11.70 7.35 -3.07
CA ASP A 17 12.56 7.42 -1.89
C ASP A 17 11.86 6.82 -0.66
N GLU A 18 10.52 6.91 -0.62
CA GLU A 18 9.71 6.40 0.48
C GLU A 18 9.73 4.88 0.59
N ILE A 19 9.64 4.15 -0.53
CA ILE A 19 9.80 2.69 -0.48
C ILE A 19 11.24 2.31 -0.14
N ALA A 20 12.22 3.03 -0.68
CA ALA A 20 13.63 2.76 -0.39
C ALA A 20 13.94 2.88 1.11
N ALA A 21 13.27 3.79 1.82
CA ALA A 21 13.42 3.99 3.26
C ALA A 21 12.90 2.81 4.10
N ILE A 22 11.85 2.11 3.67
CA ILE A 22 11.17 1.09 4.50
C ILE A 22 11.34 -0.35 3.99
N LEU A 23 11.72 -0.53 2.72
CA LEU A 23 11.75 -1.84 2.04
C LEU A 23 12.58 -2.91 2.77
N PRO A 24 13.78 -2.62 3.33
CA PRO A 24 14.55 -3.64 4.04
C PRO A 24 13.78 -4.25 5.22
N GLU A 25 13.07 -3.43 5.98
CA GLU A 25 12.28 -3.89 7.13
C GLU A 25 10.98 -4.54 6.73
N LEU A 26 10.33 -4.02 5.67
CA LEU A 26 9.15 -4.65 5.09
C LEU A 26 9.47 -6.07 4.62
N ILE A 27 10.60 -6.27 3.94
CA ILE A 27 11.07 -7.61 3.54
C ILE A 27 11.42 -8.45 4.78
N GLY A 28 12.06 -7.87 5.79
CA GLY A 28 12.38 -8.53 7.06
C GLY A 28 11.13 -9.12 7.74
N ASP A 29 10.07 -8.32 7.85
CA ASP A 29 8.80 -8.73 8.47
C ASP A 29 8.10 -9.87 7.70
N MET A 30 8.40 -10.05 6.40
CA MET A 30 7.87 -11.17 5.62
C MET A 30 8.57 -12.51 5.92
N PHE A 31 9.78 -12.49 6.50
CA PHE A 31 10.50 -13.72 6.89
C PHE A 31 10.03 -14.27 8.24
N GLU A 32 9.53 -13.40 9.11
CA GLU A 32 8.93 -13.75 10.40
C GLU A 32 7.45 -13.32 10.42
N PRO A 33 6.62 -13.88 9.54
CA PRO A 33 5.25 -13.42 9.41
C PRO A 33 4.44 -13.80 10.66
N PRO A 34 3.42 -13.00 11.01
CA PRO A 34 2.47 -13.35 12.06
C PRO A 34 1.85 -14.74 11.88
N ASP A 35 1.45 -15.36 13.00
CA ASP A 35 0.81 -16.67 12.99
C ASP A 35 -0.35 -16.75 11.99
N GLY A 36 -0.36 -17.80 11.16
CA GLY A 36 -1.38 -18.04 10.14
C GLY A 36 -1.09 -17.43 8.77
N ILE A 37 -0.01 -16.67 8.61
CA ILE A 37 0.49 -16.22 7.30
C ILE A 37 1.56 -17.19 6.80
N ALA A 38 1.45 -17.60 5.54
CA ALA A 38 2.38 -18.55 4.94
C ALA A 38 3.78 -17.94 4.79
N HIS A 39 4.80 -18.69 5.22
CA HIS A 39 6.21 -18.30 5.09
C HIS A 39 6.64 -18.07 3.63
N LEU A 40 7.69 -17.27 3.47
CA LEU A 40 8.37 -17.07 2.18
C LEU A 40 9.18 -18.32 1.78
N GLU A 41 8.52 -19.27 1.12
CA GLU A 41 9.16 -20.44 0.52
C GLU A 41 9.88 -20.10 -0.81
N GLN A 42 10.74 -21.01 -1.30
CA GLN A 42 11.58 -20.81 -2.49
C GLN A 42 10.80 -20.34 -3.73
N LEU A 43 9.62 -20.91 -4.00
CA LEU A 43 8.77 -20.49 -5.12
C LEU A 43 8.24 -19.07 -4.95
N ARG A 44 7.87 -18.67 -3.73
CA ARG A 44 7.39 -17.32 -3.42
C ARG A 44 8.52 -16.30 -3.55
N LEU A 45 9.72 -16.65 -3.07
CA LEU A 45 10.91 -15.80 -3.20
C LEU A 45 11.31 -15.56 -4.65
N THR A 46 11.33 -16.61 -5.48
CA THR A 46 11.65 -16.48 -6.91
C THR A 46 10.58 -15.69 -7.67
N ALA A 47 9.30 -15.90 -7.35
CA ALA A 47 8.21 -15.08 -7.89
C ALA A 47 8.33 -13.62 -7.48
N MET A 48 8.60 -13.33 -6.20
CA MET A 48 8.80 -11.98 -5.68
C MET A 48 9.95 -11.26 -6.42
N GLY A 49 11.12 -11.89 -6.55
CA GLY A 49 12.23 -11.34 -7.32
C GLY A 49 11.91 -11.13 -8.81
N ARG A 50 11.02 -11.96 -9.39
CA ARG A 50 10.52 -11.75 -10.76
C ARG A 50 9.61 -10.52 -10.83
N TYR A 51 8.67 -10.35 -9.91
CA TYR A 51 7.76 -9.21 -9.88
C TYR A 51 8.47 -7.89 -9.58
N PHE A 52 9.43 -7.86 -8.65
CA PHE A 52 10.26 -6.67 -8.43
C PHE A 52 10.98 -6.22 -9.69
N ARG A 53 11.57 -7.15 -10.44
CA ARG A 53 12.19 -6.81 -11.74
C ARG A 53 11.16 -6.36 -12.78
N MET A 54 10.01 -7.02 -12.84
CA MET A 54 8.97 -6.71 -13.82
C MET A 54 8.40 -5.30 -13.63
N PHE A 55 8.28 -4.84 -12.38
CA PHE A 55 7.74 -3.54 -12.05
C PHE A 55 8.79 -2.51 -11.65
N GLY A 56 10.09 -2.82 -11.71
CA GLY A 56 11.15 -1.96 -11.21
C GLY A 56 11.17 -0.54 -11.79
N ASP A 57 10.82 -0.39 -13.07
CA ASP A 57 10.74 0.91 -13.76
C ASP A 57 9.28 1.32 -14.05
N TRP A 58 8.31 0.67 -13.42
CA TRP A 58 6.91 0.95 -13.69
C TRP A 58 6.47 2.27 -13.06
N ASN A 59 5.72 3.05 -13.83
CA ASN A 59 5.05 4.26 -13.37
C ASN A 59 3.56 4.20 -13.73
N PRO A 60 2.66 4.74 -12.89
CA PRO A 60 1.24 4.75 -13.21
C PRO A 60 0.94 5.58 -14.45
N ASN A 61 0.06 5.03 -15.29
CA ASN A 61 -0.57 5.76 -16.40
C ASN A 61 -1.91 6.35 -15.97
N PRO A 62 -2.37 7.46 -16.56
CA PRO A 62 -3.71 7.98 -16.33
C PRO A 62 -4.80 6.94 -16.58
N VAL A 63 -5.68 6.77 -15.59
CA VAL A 63 -6.90 5.96 -15.68
C VAL A 63 -8.10 6.85 -15.42
N SER A 64 -9.17 6.66 -16.19
CA SER A 64 -10.40 7.45 -16.14
C SER A 64 -11.25 7.17 -14.90
N ALA A 65 -11.14 5.96 -14.34
CA ALA A 65 -11.83 5.61 -13.11
C ALA A 65 -11.38 6.53 -11.95
N PRO A 66 -12.31 7.00 -11.10
CA PRO A 66 -11.97 7.69 -9.86
C PRO A 66 -11.03 6.85 -9.00
N LYS A 67 -10.09 7.50 -8.30
CA LYS A 67 -9.13 6.83 -7.42
C LYS A 67 -9.28 7.33 -5.99
N LEU A 68 -9.26 6.40 -5.04
CA LEU A 68 -9.03 6.69 -3.62
C LEU A 68 -7.65 6.17 -3.25
N PHE A 69 -6.82 7.02 -2.64
CA PHE A 69 -5.55 6.63 -2.05
C PHE A 69 -5.67 6.68 -0.53
N VAL A 70 -5.62 5.51 0.09
CA VAL A 70 -5.73 5.34 1.54
C VAL A 70 -4.35 5.14 2.13
N ARG A 71 -3.97 5.99 3.09
CA ARG A 71 -2.64 5.97 3.70
C ARG A 71 -2.73 5.68 5.20
N PRO A 72 -1.82 4.86 5.75
CA PRO A 72 -1.66 4.72 7.18
C PRO A 72 -1.18 6.04 7.80
N GLY A 73 -1.53 6.26 9.06
CA GLY A 73 -1.15 7.42 9.86
C GLY A 73 0.17 7.21 10.59
N ASP A 74 0.55 5.94 10.81
CA ASP A 74 1.74 5.55 11.55
C ASP A 74 2.80 4.93 10.62
N PRO A 75 4.08 5.18 10.89
CA PRO A 75 5.17 4.55 10.15
C PRO A 75 5.27 3.05 10.48
N LEU A 76 6.03 2.32 9.65
CA LEU A 76 6.33 0.92 9.94
C LEU A 76 7.11 0.76 11.26
N ARG A 77 8.09 1.65 11.50
CA ARG A 77 8.77 1.83 12.79
C ARG A 77 8.84 3.31 13.16
N GLU A 78 8.94 3.60 14.46
CA GLU A 78 9.01 4.97 14.95
C GLU A 78 10.18 5.80 14.37
N HIS A 79 11.35 5.20 14.16
CA HIS A 79 12.49 5.91 13.58
C HIS A 79 12.27 6.34 12.12
N HIS A 80 11.31 5.74 11.40
CA HIS A 80 10.99 6.19 10.04
C HIS A 80 10.33 7.56 10.02
N ARG A 81 9.81 8.09 11.14
CA ARG A 81 9.26 9.47 11.19
C ARG A 81 10.29 10.53 10.80
N GLU A 82 11.57 10.21 10.89
CA GLU A 82 12.69 11.12 10.55
C GLU A 82 13.03 11.12 9.06
N VAL A 83 12.43 10.23 8.26
CA VAL A 83 12.64 10.12 6.81
C VAL A 83 11.32 10.25 6.05
N ALA A 84 11.39 10.45 4.73
CA ALA A 84 10.21 10.37 3.88
C ALA A 84 9.79 8.89 3.81
N TRP A 85 8.83 8.47 4.62
CA TRP A 85 8.40 7.06 4.69
C TRP A 85 7.01 6.85 4.09
N ARG A 86 6.20 7.90 4.00
CA ARG A 86 4.77 7.77 3.71
C ARG A 86 4.52 7.78 2.21
N ALA A 87 3.86 6.74 1.70
CA ALA A 87 3.59 6.61 0.27
C ALA A 87 2.90 7.84 -0.36
N GLY A 88 3.32 8.17 -1.58
CA GLY A 88 2.77 9.23 -2.41
C GLY A 88 2.20 8.69 -3.73
N TRP A 89 1.09 9.27 -4.20
CA TRP A 89 0.51 8.94 -5.50
C TRP A 89 0.47 10.16 -6.44
N PRO A 90 1.08 10.12 -7.63
CA PRO A 90 1.32 11.31 -8.45
C PRO A 90 0.12 11.72 -9.33
N LEU A 91 -0.83 10.81 -9.58
CA LEU A 91 -1.99 11.10 -10.43
C LEU A 91 -3.19 11.58 -9.62
N PRO A 92 -4.13 12.35 -10.19
CA PRO A 92 -5.29 12.88 -9.46
C PRO A 92 -6.08 11.78 -8.72
N HIS A 93 -6.31 11.98 -7.44
CA HIS A 93 -6.98 11.03 -6.55
C HIS A 93 -7.68 11.75 -5.40
N HIS A 94 -8.64 11.07 -4.76
CA HIS A 94 -9.12 11.41 -3.43
C HIS A 94 -8.19 10.76 -2.40
N SER A 95 -7.96 11.41 -1.27
CA SER A 95 -7.11 10.88 -0.20
C SER A 95 -7.95 10.55 1.03
N ALA A 96 -7.57 9.49 1.74
CA ALA A 96 -8.06 9.17 3.06
C ALA A 96 -6.88 8.71 3.93
N ASP A 97 -6.84 9.17 5.17
CA ASP A 97 -5.83 8.75 6.15
C ASP A 97 -6.52 7.88 7.21
N VAL A 98 -5.90 6.76 7.57
CA VAL A 98 -6.42 5.78 8.56
C VAL A 98 -5.37 5.51 9.63
N GLY A 99 -5.77 4.98 10.78
CA GLY A 99 -4.82 4.59 11.83
C GLY A 99 -4.01 3.34 11.49
N GLY A 100 -2.92 3.13 12.21
CA GLY A 100 -2.03 1.99 12.01
C GLY A 100 -0.95 2.26 10.97
N ASN A 101 -0.13 1.24 10.72
CA ASN A 101 0.97 1.24 9.77
C ASN A 101 0.63 0.40 8.52
N HIS A 102 1.62 0.20 7.65
CA HIS A 102 1.51 -0.59 6.41
C HIS A 102 0.78 -1.94 6.61
N PHE A 103 1.06 -2.64 7.71
CA PHE A 103 0.44 -3.92 8.03
C PHE A 103 -0.85 -3.75 8.84
N THR A 104 -0.80 -2.98 9.93
CA THR A 104 -1.91 -2.92 10.89
C THR A 104 -3.14 -2.21 10.36
N MET A 105 -3.01 -1.35 9.34
CA MET A 105 -4.18 -0.75 8.66
C MET A 105 -5.07 -1.80 7.98
N MET A 106 -4.51 -2.95 7.58
CA MET A 106 -5.24 -4.04 6.91
C MET A 106 -5.62 -5.19 7.84
N SER A 107 -5.03 -5.28 9.04
CA SER A 107 -5.37 -6.28 10.05
C SER A 107 -6.25 -5.66 11.15
N GLU A 108 -5.64 -5.08 12.17
CA GLU A 108 -6.32 -4.45 13.33
C GLU A 108 -7.25 -3.30 12.90
N GLY A 109 -6.78 -2.49 11.95
CA GLY A 109 -7.49 -1.36 11.37
C GLY A 109 -8.42 -1.71 10.19
N ALA A 110 -8.65 -2.99 9.88
CA ALA A 110 -9.43 -3.38 8.70
C ALA A 110 -10.83 -2.74 8.66
N ALA A 111 -11.50 -2.66 9.82
CA ALA A 111 -12.84 -2.09 9.92
C ALA A 111 -12.87 -0.58 9.61
N THR A 112 -11.94 0.20 10.16
CA THR A 112 -11.86 1.65 9.93
C THR A 112 -11.40 1.96 8.51
N THR A 113 -10.50 1.16 7.96
CA THR A 113 -10.10 1.22 6.54
C THR A 113 -11.28 0.94 5.61
N ALA A 114 -12.06 -0.11 5.89
CA ALA A 114 -13.26 -0.44 5.11
C ALA A 114 -14.34 0.65 5.20
N GLU A 115 -14.50 1.29 6.35
CA GLU A 115 -15.43 2.42 6.52
C GLU A 115 -15.00 3.63 5.67
N ALA A 116 -13.71 3.96 5.64
CA ALA A 116 -13.19 5.03 4.79
C ALA A 116 -13.46 4.76 3.30
N ILE A 117 -13.25 3.52 2.87
CA ILE A 117 -13.55 3.08 1.49
C ILE A 117 -15.06 3.15 1.20
N SER A 118 -15.90 2.66 2.11
CA SER A 118 -17.35 2.61 1.93
C SER A 118 -17.94 4.01 1.79
N ARG A 119 -17.51 4.96 2.64
CA ARG A 119 -17.91 6.37 2.54
C ARG A 119 -17.55 6.98 1.18
N TRP A 120 -16.38 6.64 0.65
CA TRP A 120 -15.98 7.11 -0.68
C TRP A 120 -16.83 6.48 -1.79
N ILE A 121 -17.10 5.17 -1.71
CA ILE A 121 -17.96 4.48 -2.68
C ILE A 121 -19.37 5.10 -2.70
N ASP A 122 -19.93 5.40 -1.53
CA ASP A 122 -21.25 6.02 -1.43
C ASP A 122 -21.24 7.43 -2.04
N ALA A 123 -20.16 8.20 -1.83
CA ALA A 123 -19.99 9.52 -2.45
C ALA A 123 -19.85 9.49 -3.99
N LEU A 124 -19.45 8.35 -4.59
CA LEU A 124 -19.41 8.20 -6.05
C LEU A 124 -20.78 7.89 -6.68
N ARG A 125 -21.75 7.46 -5.86
CA ARG A 125 -23.11 7.08 -6.33
C ARG A 125 -24.08 8.27 -6.35
N HIS A 126 -23.68 9.39 -5.77
CA HIS A 126 -24.43 10.65 -5.68
C HIS A 126 -23.87 11.67 -6.67
#